data_AF-A0A5D2T7I8-F1
#
_entry.id   AF-A0A5D2T7I8-F1
#
_cell.length_a   1.000
_cell.length_b   1.000
_cell.length_c   1.000
_cell.angle_alpha   90.00
_cell.angle_beta   90.00
_cell.angle_gamma   90.00
#
_symmetry.space_group_name_H-M   'P 1'
#
loop_
_entity.id
_entity.type
_entity.pdbx_description
1 polymer ?
#
loop_
_entity_poly.entity_id
_entity_poly.type
_entity_poly.pdbx_seq_one_letter_code
_entity_poly.pdbx_strand_id
1 'polypeptide(L)'
;MVRIALECEKRCGKEQVKLFDEPLWTMFCNGKKTGHGVKREATAEDLHVMELLKAVSMGAGVLPGNSETEGVDGELAYIRAFFDRVVGSKDCETLYMLSPDGNTGPDLCIFLVRM
;
A
#
# COMPACT_ATOMS: atom_id res chain seq x y z
N MET A 1 -10.63 5.36 10.80
CA MET A 1 -9.87 4.12 10.61
C MET A 1 -10.38 3.38 9.38
N VAL A 2 -9.61 3.42 8.29
CA VAL A 2 -9.83 2.63 7.07
C VAL A 2 -9.11 1.29 7.20
N ARG A 3 -9.73 0.20 6.77
CA ARG A 3 -9.16 -1.15 6.78
C ARG A 3 -9.15 -1.72 5.38
N ILE A 4 -7.96 -2.01 4.87
CA ILE A 4 -7.76 -2.67 3.59
C ILE A 4 -7.33 -4.11 3.88
N ALA A 5 -8.06 -5.10 3.38
CA ALA A 5 -7.62 -6.48 3.37
C ALA A 5 -7.30 -6.90 1.93
N LEU A 6 -6.12 -7.49 1.73
CA LEU A 6 -5.66 -8.12 0.51
C LEU A 6 -5.65 -9.62 0.76
N GLU A 7 -6.59 -10.31 0.13
CA GLU A 7 -6.79 -11.76 0.30
C GLU A 7 -6.39 -12.51 -0.97
N CYS A 8 -5.66 -13.60 -0.83
CA CYS A 8 -5.38 -14.52 -1.94
C CYS A 8 -5.47 -15.98 -1.49
N GLU A 9 -5.71 -16.88 -2.42
CA GLU A 9 -5.77 -18.32 -2.13
C GLU A 9 -4.37 -18.93 -2.07
N LYS A 10 -4.17 -19.91 -1.18
CA LYS A 10 -2.98 -20.75 -1.16
C LYS A 10 -2.88 -21.55 -2.45
N ARG A 11 -1.85 -21.28 -3.22
CA ARG A 11 -1.52 -22.09 -4.38
C ARG A 11 -0.95 -23.43 -3.93
N CYS A 12 -1.57 -24.52 -4.36
CA CYS A 12 -1.03 -25.87 -4.24
C CYS A 12 0.11 -26.07 -5.25
N GLY A 13 1.29 -25.51 -4.97
CA GLY A 13 2.49 -25.63 -5.81
C GLY A 13 3.75 -25.86 -4.98
N LYS A 14 4.80 -26.42 -5.61
CA LYS A 14 6.09 -26.69 -4.94
C LYS A 14 6.89 -25.42 -4.60
N GLU A 15 6.59 -24.30 -5.26
CA GLU A 15 7.26 -23.03 -5.01
C GLU A 15 6.60 -22.28 -3.85
N GLN A 16 7.36 -22.09 -2.78
CA GLN A 16 6.97 -21.27 -1.65
C GLN A 16 7.14 -19.78 -2.02
N VAL A 17 6.06 -19.15 -2.47
CA VAL A 17 6.03 -17.70 -2.74
C VAL A 17 5.90 -16.94 -1.41
N LYS A 18 6.70 -15.90 -1.19
CA LYS A 18 6.56 -15.04 0.00
C LYS A 18 5.23 -14.28 -0.07
N LEU A 19 4.70 -13.87 1.08
CA LEU A 19 3.37 -13.24 1.12
C LEU A 19 3.28 -12.03 0.20
N PHE A 20 4.21 -11.08 0.31
CA PHE A 20 4.28 -9.90 -0.56
C PHE A 20 4.59 -10.19 -2.05
N ASP A 21 5.01 -11.42 -2.37
CA ASP A 21 5.32 -11.82 -3.74
C ASP A 21 4.11 -12.44 -4.46
N GLU A 22 2.97 -12.59 -3.80
CA GLU A 22 1.75 -13.08 -4.43
C GLU A 22 1.28 -12.11 -5.54
N PRO A 23 0.96 -12.62 -6.74
CA PRO A 23 0.77 -11.77 -7.92
C PRO A 23 -0.62 -11.13 -7.98
N LEU A 24 -1.61 -11.69 -7.30
CA LEU A 24 -3.01 -11.26 -7.38
C LEU A 24 -3.67 -11.35 -6.01
N TRP A 25 -4.39 -10.29 -5.66
CA TRP A 25 -5.10 -10.12 -4.40
C TRP A 25 -6.52 -9.69 -4.67
N THR A 26 -7.48 -10.21 -3.93
CA THR A 26 -8.81 -9.62 -3.80
C THR A 26 -8.75 -8.54 -2.73
N MET A 27 -9.18 -7.33 -3.07
CA MET A 27 -9.14 -6.19 -2.17
C MET A 27 -10.51 -5.96 -1.52
N PHE A 28 -10.50 -5.86 -0.19
CA PHE A 28 -11.65 -5.49 0.61
C PHE A 28 -11.35 -4.16 1.34
N CYS A 29 -12.28 -3.21 1.26
CA CYS A 29 -12.22 -1.98 2.03
C CYS A 29 -13.35 -2.01 3.06
N ASN A 30 -12.99 -1.93 4.34
CA ASN A 30 -13.93 -2.00 5.48
C ASN A 30 -14.91 -3.20 5.38
N GLY A 31 -14.38 -4.36 4.97
CA GLY A 31 -15.14 -5.61 4.84
C GLY A 31 -15.95 -5.76 3.54
N LYS A 32 -15.95 -4.76 2.65
CA LYS A 32 -16.62 -4.84 1.35
C LYS A 32 -15.61 -5.12 0.25
N LYS A 33 -15.88 -6.11 -0.61
CA LYS A 33 -15.07 -6.37 -1.81
C LYS A 33 -15.13 -5.13 -2.70
N THR A 34 -13.98 -4.57 -3.02
CA THR A 34 -13.84 -3.32 -3.79
C THR A 34 -13.10 -3.51 -5.10
N GLY A 35 -12.27 -4.54 -5.22
CA GLY A 35 -11.54 -4.80 -6.47
C GLY A 35 -10.46 -5.87 -6.31
N HIS A 36 -9.42 -5.74 -7.12
CA HIS A 36 -8.26 -6.63 -7.12
C HIS A 36 -6.99 -5.79 -7.08
N GLY A 37 -5.97 -6.28 -6.38
CA GLY A 37 -4.62 -5.73 -6.38
C GLY A 37 -3.68 -6.66 -7.13
N VAL A 38 -2.81 -6.11 -7.96
CA VAL A 38 -1.78 -6.88 -8.67
C VAL A 38 -0.40 -6.41 -8.24
N LYS A 39 0.52 -7.35 -8.04
CA LYS A 39 1.92 -7.01 -7.85
C LYS A 39 2.46 -6.45 -9.17
N ARG A 40 3.12 -5.31 -9.11
CA ARG A 40 3.83 -4.69 -10.22
C ARG A 40 5.17 -4.14 -9.77
N GLU A 41 6.11 -4.06 -10.69
CA GLU A 41 7.36 -3.32 -10.45
C GLU A 41 7.08 -1.80 -10.47
N ALA A 42 7.96 -1.05 -9.82
CA ALA A 42 7.92 0.41 -9.86
C ALA A 42 8.23 0.93 -11.27
N THR A 43 7.44 1.88 -11.74
CA THR A 43 7.68 2.60 -13.01
C THR A 43 8.67 3.74 -12.79
N ALA A 44 9.12 4.36 -13.89
CA ALA A 44 9.96 5.56 -13.82
C ALA A 44 9.27 6.72 -13.05
N GLU A 45 7.94 6.81 -13.16
CA GLU A 45 7.14 7.80 -12.45
C GLU A 45 7.10 7.51 -10.94
N ASP A 46 6.87 6.27 -10.53
CA ASP A 46 6.90 5.89 -9.10
C ASP A 46 8.26 6.22 -8.49
N LEU A 47 9.35 5.91 -9.20
CA LEU A 47 10.72 6.21 -8.75
C LEU A 47 10.98 7.72 -8.66
N HIS A 48 10.44 8.51 -9.59
CA HIS A 48 10.52 9.96 -9.55
C HIS A 48 9.80 10.53 -8.33
N VAL A 49 8.59 10.06 -8.05
CA VAL A 49 7.83 10.42 -6.84
C VAL A 49 8.61 10.07 -5.57
N MET A 50 9.22 8.88 -5.53
CA MET A 50 10.05 8.47 -4.39
C MET A 50 11.26 9.38 -4.17
N GLU A 51 11.91 9.86 -5.23
CA GLU A 51 13.04 10.80 -5.13
C GLU A 51 12.57 12.20 -4.70
N LEU A 52 11.44 12.70 -5.22
CA LEU A 52 10.85 13.98 -4.80
C LEU A 52 10.49 13.97 -3.30
N LEU A 53 9.99 12.84 -2.81
CA LEU A 53 9.57 12.68 -1.41
C LEU A 53 10.70 12.26 -0.46
N LYS A 54 11.95 12.20 -0.92
CA LYS A 54 13.10 11.71 -0.14
C LYS A 54 13.36 12.50 1.14
N ALA A 55 13.16 13.83 1.10
CA ALA A 55 13.31 14.70 2.27
C ALA A 55 12.06 14.75 3.16
N VAL A 56 10.94 14.17 2.72
CA VAL A 56 9.70 14.12 3.49
C VAL A 56 9.75 12.91 4.41
N SER A 57 9.56 13.11 5.72
CA SER A 57 9.52 11.99 6.67
C SER A 57 8.13 11.40 6.79
N MET A 58 7.13 12.25 7.05
CA MET A 58 5.71 11.91 7.10
C MET A 58 4.88 13.10 6.64
N GLY A 59 3.64 12.86 6.23
CA GLY A 59 2.66 13.88 5.91
C GLY A 59 1.77 13.49 4.74
N ALA A 60 0.89 14.40 4.36
CA ALA A 60 0.10 14.32 3.14
C ALA A 60 0.32 15.60 2.34
N GLY A 61 0.24 15.51 1.02
CA GLY A 61 0.43 16.66 0.15
C GLY A 61 0.06 16.36 -1.29
N VAL A 62 0.33 17.33 -2.15
CA VAL A 62 0.13 17.23 -3.60
C VAL A 62 1.45 17.56 -4.27
N LEU A 63 1.87 16.70 -5.21
CA LEU A 63 2.99 16.97 -6.09
C LEU A 63 2.46 17.55 -7.41
N PRO A 64 3.13 18.56 -7.98
CA PRO A 64 2.78 19.07 -9.29
C PRO A 64 2.97 17.97 -10.34
N GLY A 65 2.07 17.90 -11.31
CA GLY A 65 2.19 16.95 -12.41
C GLY A 65 3.41 17.22 -13.29
N ASN A 66 3.94 16.15 -13.90
CA ASN A 66 5.05 16.26 -14.85
C ASN A 66 4.52 16.87 -16.16
N SER A 67 4.57 18.20 -16.25
CA SER A 67 4.02 18.96 -17.36
C SER A 67 4.89 18.84 -18.62
N GLU A 68 4.55 17.89 -19.51
CA GLU A 68 4.71 18.07 -20.97
C GLU A 68 3.51 17.56 -21.78
N THR A 69 2.62 16.72 -21.23
CA THR A 69 1.48 16.15 -21.98
C THR A 69 0.12 16.22 -21.30
N GLU A 70 0.06 16.42 -19.97
CA GLU A 70 -1.20 16.41 -19.23
C GLU A 70 -1.46 17.78 -18.60
N GLY A 71 -2.66 18.32 -18.83
CA GLY A 71 -3.07 19.65 -18.37
C GLY A 71 -3.25 19.72 -16.86
N VAL A 72 -4.13 20.62 -16.41
CA VAL A 72 -4.41 20.97 -14.99
C VAL A 72 -4.84 19.76 -14.11
N ASP A 73 -5.01 18.56 -14.69
CA ASP A 73 -5.44 17.31 -14.04
C ASP A 73 -4.28 16.39 -13.59
N GLY A 74 -3.02 16.80 -13.79
CA GLY A 74 -1.83 15.97 -13.49
C GLY A 74 -1.36 15.98 -12.04
N GLU A 75 -2.13 16.52 -11.10
CA GLU A 75 -1.72 16.64 -9.69
C GLU A 75 -1.75 15.28 -8.97
N LEU A 76 -0.63 14.90 -8.35
CA LEU A 76 -0.52 13.64 -7.59
C LEU A 76 -0.66 13.90 -6.09
N ALA A 77 -1.79 13.51 -5.51
CA ALA A 77 -1.95 13.48 -4.07
C ALA A 77 -1.20 12.29 -3.45
N TYR A 78 -0.47 12.51 -2.36
CA TYR A 78 0.29 11.49 -1.66
C TYR A 78 0.09 11.53 -0.15
N ILE A 79 0.30 10.37 0.48
CA ILE A 79 0.48 10.23 1.92
C ILE A 79 1.77 9.46 2.14
N ARG A 80 2.65 9.99 3.01
CA ARG A 80 3.85 9.33 3.49
C ARG A 80 3.73 9.13 4.99
N ALA A 81 3.89 7.91 5.45
CA ALA A 81 3.77 7.58 6.87
C ALA A 81 4.66 6.39 7.22
N PHE A 82 4.97 6.26 8.51
CA PHE A 82 5.56 5.05 9.04
C PHE A 82 4.47 4.01 9.29
N PHE A 83 4.83 2.74 9.16
CA PHE A 83 3.95 1.62 9.47
C PHE A 83 4.64 0.73 10.50
N ASP A 84 3.89 0.34 11.54
CA ASP A 84 4.26 -0.80 12.37
C ASP A 84 3.87 -2.09 11.65
N ARG A 85 4.83 -2.98 11.47
CA ARG A 85 4.67 -4.22 10.71
C ARG A 85 4.61 -5.40 11.67
N VAL A 86 3.46 -6.07 11.69
CA VAL A 86 3.23 -7.24 12.53
C VAL A 86 3.12 -8.48 11.64
N VAL A 87 4.06 -9.41 11.81
CA VAL A 87 4.07 -10.70 11.11
C VAL A 87 3.34 -11.72 11.96
N GLY A 88 2.15 -12.14 11.52
CA GLY A 88 1.36 -13.16 12.22
C GLY A 88 1.80 -14.58 11.86
N SER A 89 2.02 -14.84 10.57
CA SER A 89 2.55 -16.11 10.06
C SER A 89 3.14 -15.93 8.65
N LYS A 90 3.61 -17.02 8.02
CA LYS A 90 4.00 -17.01 6.60
C LYS A 90 2.86 -16.61 5.63
N ASP A 91 1.62 -16.70 6.12
CA ASP A 91 0.40 -16.47 5.37
C ASP A 91 -0.35 -15.20 5.82
N CYS A 92 0.15 -14.47 6.82
CA CYS A 92 -0.53 -13.30 7.35
C CYS A 92 0.43 -12.23 7.87
N GLU A 93 0.29 -11.01 7.36
CA GLU A 93 1.01 -9.83 7.82
C GLU A 93 0.08 -8.62 7.88
N THR A 94 0.33 -7.73 8.84
CA THR A 94 -0.46 -6.50 9.03
C THR A 94 0.45 -5.28 9.10
N LEU A 95 0.04 -4.20 8.44
CA LEU A 95 0.68 -2.89 8.48
C LEU A 95 -0.26 -1.90 9.15
N TYR A 96 0.16 -1.34 10.28
CA TYR A 96 -0.57 -0.31 11.03
C TYR A 96 0.08 1.05 10.78
N MET A 97 -0.63 1.97 10.13
CA MET A 97 -0.13 3.32 9.93
C MET A 97 0.05 4.01 11.28
N LEU A 98 1.25 4.55 11.52
CA LEU A 98 1.57 5.30 12.73
C LEU A 98 1.15 6.77 12.56
N SER A 99 0.32 7.25 13.48
CA SER A 99 -0.09 8.66 13.51
C SER A 99 0.97 9.50 14.25
N PRO A 100 1.39 10.66 13.71
CA PRO A 100 2.45 11.48 14.29
C PRO A 100 2.07 12.13 15.63
N ASP A 101 0.78 12.22 15.92
CA ASP A 101 0.19 12.81 17.13
C ASP A 101 0.05 11.81 18.29
N GLY A 102 0.43 10.55 18.10
CA GLY A 102 0.34 9.53 19.15
C GLY A 102 -1.09 9.16 19.53
N ASN A 103 -2.07 9.41 18.66
CA ASN A 103 -3.46 9.08 18.88
C ASN A 103 -3.68 7.56 19.12
N THR A 104 -4.74 7.21 19.84
CA THR A 104 -5.08 5.83 20.25
C THR A 104 -5.67 4.99 19.11
N GLY A 105 -4.94 4.87 18.00
CA GLY A 105 -5.24 3.90 16.94
C GLY A 105 -4.79 4.34 15.55
N PRO A 106 -4.51 3.38 14.66
CA PRO A 106 -4.05 3.66 13.30
C PRO A 106 -5.18 4.22 12.42
N ASP A 107 -4.90 5.26 11.66
CA ASP A 107 -5.85 5.84 10.69
C ASP A 107 -6.11 4.89 9.50
N LEU A 108 -5.11 4.09 9.15
CA LEU A 108 -5.14 3.07 8.10
C LEU A 108 -4.50 1.77 8.58
N CYS A 109 -5.15 0.65 8.29
CA CYS A 109 -4.59 -0.70 8.45
C CYS A 109 -4.63 -1.44 7.12
N ILE A 110 -3.55 -2.15 6.79
CA ILE A 110 -3.48 -3.04 5.63
C ILE A 110 -3.20 -4.46 6.12
N PHE A 111 -4.09 -5.39 5.80
CA PHE A 111 -3.97 -6.80 6.15
C PHE A 111 -3.67 -7.58 4.87
N LEU A 112 -2.61 -8.38 4.86
CA LEU A 112 -2.31 -9.32 3.80
C LEU A 112 -2.60 -10.72 4.35
N VAL A 113 -3.52 -11.45 3.72
CA VAL A 113 -3.96 -12.76 4.20
C VAL A 113 -4.00 -13.75 3.05
N ARG A 114 -3.30 -14.87 3.23
CA ARG A 114 -3.33 -16.00 2.31
C ARG A 114 -4.14 -17.14 2.91
N MET A 115 -5.30 -17.43 2.31
CA MET A 115 -6.24 -18.44 2.79
C MET A 115 -5.97 -19.81 2.20
#